data_AF-A0A0N0DYR9-F1
#
_entry.id   AF-A0A0N0DYR9-F1
#
_cell.length_a   1.000
_cell.length_b   1.000
_cell.length_c   1.000
_cell.angle_alpha   90.00
_cell.angle_beta   90.00
_cell.angle_gamma   90.00
#
_symmetry.space_group_name_H-M   'P 1'
#
loop_
_entity.id
_entity.type
_entity.pdbx_description
1 polymer ?
#
loop_
_entity_poly.entity_id
_entity_poly.type
_entity_poly.pdbx_seq_one_letter_code
_entity_poly.pdbx_strand_id
1 'polypeptide(L)'
;MSKPLWLMMGTAFPFETPSSGSSSPQLLLTAKHTFAPWDYAKDASQMKIPADYRKLRFVVGCIYRPNEEGQSVASEKVGLRLVSQHPQLDVAVVAVDDKGDVKTPSVTTAATATMASSPSRAVFSSPLPLCTTRYPAAADGLLLGYRGMERLGELDTLDPSLLQRLSPGERDALLVDLQDIEGKQIRASTTVSILDERGMCKGTGDRATCFHGMSGGPLLTTSGTCAGVLYGHHPDAPGCLGYTPCADFAEWLAGVVQRVSQRNEEA
;
A
#
# COMPACT_ATOMS: atom_id res chain seq x y z
N MET A 1 -18.22 18.41 10.38
CA MET A 1 -17.31 18.38 11.54
C MET A 1 -16.59 17.03 11.56
N SER A 2 -15.36 17.00 12.10
CA SER A 2 -14.14 16.26 11.71
C SER A 2 -14.26 14.87 11.06
N LYS A 3 -13.74 14.71 9.82
CA LYS A 3 -13.35 13.40 9.26
C LYS A 3 -11.84 13.24 9.28
N PRO A 4 -11.33 12.58 10.31
CA PRO A 4 -10.29 11.57 10.06
C PRO A 4 -10.48 10.34 10.95
N LEU A 5 -10.06 9.14 10.52
CA LEU A 5 -8.82 8.53 11.02
C LEU A 5 -8.20 7.36 10.27
N TRP A 6 -6.92 7.20 10.63
CA TRP A 6 -5.80 6.37 10.22
C TRP A 6 -5.91 4.84 10.37
N LEU A 7 -4.86 4.20 9.83
CA LEU A 7 -4.46 2.78 9.93
C LEU A 7 -5.11 1.79 8.97
N MET A 8 -5.27 2.18 7.71
CA MET A 8 -5.06 1.19 6.66
C MET A 8 -3.63 1.37 6.19
N MET A 9 -2.74 0.69 6.92
CA MET A 9 -1.45 0.37 6.36
C MET A 9 -1.71 -0.30 5.01
N GLY A 10 -0.93 0.10 4.02
CA GLY A 10 -0.99 -0.53 2.73
C GLY A 10 0.31 -0.35 2.01
N THR A 11 0.41 -1.05 0.90
CA THR A 11 1.57 -1.02 0.03
C THR A 11 1.19 -0.25 -1.23
N ALA A 12 2.12 0.57 -1.72
CA ALA A 12 2.08 1.11 -3.06
C ALA A 12 3.39 0.77 -3.76
N PHE A 13 3.35 0.55 -5.06
CA PHE A 13 4.53 0.13 -5.83
C PHE A 13 4.61 0.83 -7.19
N PRO A 14 5.83 1.13 -7.67
CA PRO A 14 6.04 1.68 -9.00
C PRO A 14 5.80 0.62 -10.06
N PHE A 15 5.26 1.01 -11.20
CA PHE A 15 5.00 0.15 -12.36
C PHE A 15 5.61 0.76 -13.62
N GLU A 16 6.00 -0.10 -14.56
CA GLU A 16 6.52 0.37 -15.85
C GLU A 16 5.40 1.04 -16.65
N THR A 17 5.73 2.21 -17.19
CA THR A 17 4.87 2.90 -18.16
C THR A 17 5.55 2.87 -19.52
N PRO A 18 4.83 2.68 -20.63
CA PRO A 18 5.40 2.66 -21.99
C PRO A 18 6.11 3.97 -22.42
N SER A 19 6.15 4.99 -21.56
CA SER A 19 6.57 6.35 -21.90
C SER A 19 7.12 7.11 -20.68
N SER A 20 7.94 6.46 -19.86
CA SER A 20 8.67 7.14 -18.78
C SER A 20 9.86 7.93 -19.36
N GLY A 21 9.57 9.10 -19.93
CA GLY A 21 10.55 10.17 -20.05
C GLY A 21 10.96 10.67 -18.66
N SER A 22 12.18 11.18 -18.52
CA SER A 22 12.80 11.51 -17.22
C SER A 22 12.15 12.65 -16.43
N SER A 23 11.06 13.24 -16.92
CA SER A 23 10.34 14.37 -16.29
C SER A 23 8.92 14.03 -15.80
N SER A 24 8.46 12.79 -15.94
CA SER A 24 7.11 12.41 -15.48
C SER A 24 7.07 12.18 -13.96
N PRO A 25 5.99 12.55 -13.26
CA PRO A 25 5.81 12.25 -11.84
C PRO A 25 5.87 10.74 -11.63
N GLN A 26 6.54 10.31 -10.56
CA GLN A 26 6.60 8.89 -10.21
C GLN A 26 5.19 8.39 -9.84
N LEU A 27 4.61 7.56 -10.70
CA LEU A 27 3.30 6.94 -10.49
C LEU A 27 3.45 5.59 -9.78
N LEU A 28 2.50 5.30 -8.89
CA LEU A 28 2.44 4.07 -8.13
C LEU A 28 1.03 3.48 -8.19
N LEU A 29 0.94 2.15 -8.13
CA LEU A 29 -0.30 1.41 -7.95
C LEU A 29 -0.49 1.03 -6.48
N THR A 30 -1.74 1.02 -6.05
CA THR A 30 -2.15 0.54 -4.73
C THR A 30 -3.61 0.09 -4.77
N ALA A 31 -4.11 -0.49 -3.68
CA ALA A 31 -5.52 -0.82 -3.52
C ALA A 31 -6.32 0.45 -3.20
N LYS A 32 -7.52 0.59 -3.75
CA LYS A 32 -8.35 1.78 -3.56
C LYS A 32 -8.75 1.94 -2.10
N HIS A 33 -9.14 0.86 -1.42
CA HIS A 33 -9.54 0.92 -0.01
C HIS A 33 -8.40 1.46 0.87
N THR A 34 -7.14 1.07 0.61
CA THR A 34 -5.96 1.58 1.35
C THR A 34 -5.85 3.10 1.30
N PHE A 35 -5.99 3.69 0.11
CA PHE A 35 -5.70 5.12 -0.10
C PHE A 35 -6.92 6.02 0.07
N ALA A 36 -8.11 5.48 -0.21
CA ALA A 36 -9.38 6.18 -0.10
C ALA A 36 -10.39 5.36 0.73
N PRO A 37 -10.10 5.11 2.02
CA PRO A 37 -10.95 4.28 2.86
C PRO A 37 -12.36 4.85 3.03
N TRP A 38 -12.54 6.17 2.86
CA TRP A 38 -13.84 6.84 2.93
C TRP A 38 -14.75 6.55 1.74
N ASP A 39 -14.20 6.14 0.59
CA ASP A 39 -15.02 5.66 -0.53
C ASP A 39 -15.40 4.19 -0.34
N TYR A 40 -14.79 3.52 0.64
CA TYR A 40 -14.98 2.11 0.95
C TYR A 40 -15.85 1.90 2.19
N ALA A 41 -15.69 2.73 3.22
CA ALA A 41 -16.51 2.75 4.43
C ALA A 41 -17.69 3.70 4.27
N LYS A 42 -18.92 3.23 4.53
CA LYS A 42 -20.15 4.03 4.38
C LYS A 42 -20.19 5.21 5.36
N ASP A 43 -19.57 5.07 6.53
CA ASP A 43 -19.41 6.15 7.52
C ASP A 43 -18.26 5.87 8.51
N ALA A 44 -17.86 6.90 9.27
CA ALA A 44 -16.76 6.80 10.24
C ALA A 44 -17.07 5.94 11.49
N SER A 45 -18.33 5.55 11.71
CA SER A 45 -18.70 4.61 12.77
C SER A 45 -18.41 3.16 12.39
N GLN A 46 -18.24 2.87 11.09
CA GLN A 46 -17.74 1.57 10.62
C GLN A 46 -16.26 1.34 10.97
N MET A 47 -15.51 2.42 11.22
CA MET A 47 -14.15 2.37 11.76
C MET A 47 -14.22 2.14 13.27
N LYS A 48 -13.57 1.08 13.76
CA LYS A 48 -13.82 0.59 15.14
C LYS A 48 -12.72 0.89 16.15
N ILE A 49 -11.70 1.63 15.73
CA ILE A 49 -10.76 2.29 16.66
C ILE A 49 -11.59 3.29 17.50
N PRO A 50 -11.46 3.35 18.84
CA PRO A 50 -12.23 4.30 19.66
C PRO A 50 -11.88 5.74 19.30
N ALA A 51 -12.86 6.64 19.38
CA ALA A 51 -12.73 8.03 18.91
C ALA A 51 -11.54 8.81 19.53
N ASP A 52 -11.12 8.47 20.74
CA ASP A 52 -9.97 9.15 21.38
C ASP A 52 -8.61 8.69 20.82
N TYR A 53 -8.56 7.50 20.24
CA TYR A 53 -7.41 6.98 19.49
C TYR A 53 -7.51 7.31 18.00
N ARG A 54 -8.66 7.87 17.60
CA ARG A 54 -8.83 8.56 16.35
C ARG A 54 -8.04 9.90 16.42
N LYS A 55 -6.71 9.90 16.15
CA LYS A 55 -5.86 11.09 15.86
C LYS A 55 -6.10 11.80 14.52
N LEU A 56 -6.51 13.08 14.51
CA LEU A 56 -6.59 13.92 13.29
C LEU A 56 -5.20 14.08 12.63
N ARG A 57 -4.68 13.02 12.02
CA ARG A 57 -3.49 13.00 11.20
C ARG A 57 -3.95 12.70 9.80
N PHE A 58 -3.96 13.73 8.98
CA PHE A 58 -4.04 13.57 7.54
C PHE A 58 -2.74 12.91 7.11
N VAL A 59 -2.76 11.62 6.84
CA VAL A 59 -1.81 11.10 5.86
C VAL A 59 -2.61 10.86 4.61
N VAL A 60 -2.79 11.96 3.88
CA VAL A 60 -2.85 11.90 2.42
C VAL A 60 -1.53 11.20 2.05
N GLY A 61 -1.64 9.99 1.48
CA GLY A 61 -0.65 8.91 1.66
C GLY A 61 0.80 9.38 1.73
N CYS A 62 1.54 8.96 2.74
CA CYS A 62 2.97 9.23 2.82
C CYS A 62 3.71 7.91 2.63
N ILE A 63 4.75 7.93 1.82
CA ILE A 63 5.70 6.81 1.77
C ILE A 63 6.83 7.13 2.74
N TYR A 64 7.04 6.18 3.65
CA TYR A 64 8.18 6.13 4.55
C TYR A 64 9.24 5.28 3.86
N ARG A 65 10.43 5.84 3.60
CA ARG A 65 11.48 5.07 2.90
C ARG A 65 12.04 3.97 3.82
N PRO A 66 12.30 2.78 3.28
CA PRO A 66 12.89 1.71 4.08
C PRO A 66 14.35 2.03 4.47
N ASN A 67 14.75 1.62 5.67
CA ASN A 67 16.17 1.54 6.07
C ASN A 67 16.86 0.33 5.44
N GLU A 68 18.13 0.09 5.82
CA GLU A 68 18.94 -1.02 5.30
C GLU A 68 18.32 -2.39 5.62
N GLU A 69 17.58 -2.49 6.72
CA GLU A 69 16.84 -3.68 7.16
C GLU A 69 15.48 -3.85 6.47
N GLY A 70 15.05 -2.90 5.61
CA GLY A 70 13.77 -2.94 4.91
C GLY A 70 12.57 -2.51 5.77
N GLN A 71 12.81 -1.84 6.90
CA GLN A 71 11.79 -1.25 7.76
C GLN A 71 11.48 0.16 7.30
N SER A 72 10.21 0.52 7.15
CA SER A 72 9.84 1.88 6.70
C SER A 72 10.12 2.89 7.81
N VAL A 73 11.05 3.83 7.62
CA VAL A 73 11.47 4.79 8.66
C VAL A 73 10.92 6.20 8.37
N ALA A 74 10.55 6.91 9.43
CA ALA A 74 10.03 8.29 9.39
C ALA A 74 11.07 9.37 9.05
N SER A 75 12.33 8.98 8.86
CA SER A 75 13.44 9.88 8.56
C SER A 75 13.30 10.54 7.18
N GLU A 76 12.63 9.87 6.23
CA GLU A 76 12.35 10.43 4.92
C GLU A 76 10.92 10.11 4.50
N LYS A 77 10.07 11.14 4.53
CA LYS A 77 8.66 11.08 4.21
C LYS A 77 8.44 11.74 2.85
N VAL A 78 7.73 11.06 1.96
CA VAL A 78 7.31 11.64 0.69
C VAL A 78 5.80 11.70 0.62
N GLY A 79 5.26 12.83 0.20
CA GLY A 79 3.82 13.00 0.01
C GLY A 79 3.34 12.22 -1.22
N LEU A 80 2.14 11.66 -1.13
CA LEU A 80 1.43 11.06 -2.24
C LEU A 80 0.14 11.82 -2.49
N ARG A 81 -0.22 11.89 -3.76
CA ARG A 81 -1.48 12.45 -4.21
C ARG A 81 -2.24 11.42 -5.00
N LEU A 82 -3.54 11.28 -4.70
CA LEU A 82 -4.43 10.46 -5.51
C LEU A 82 -4.52 11.04 -6.93
N VAL A 83 -4.26 10.22 -7.93
CA VAL A 83 -4.35 10.60 -9.35
C VAL A 83 -5.68 10.13 -9.92
N SER A 84 -6.00 8.85 -9.73
CA SER A 84 -7.22 8.25 -10.26
C SER A 84 -7.59 6.99 -9.48
N GLN A 85 -8.88 6.69 -9.42
CA GLN A 85 -9.40 5.42 -8.89
C GLN A 85 -10.09 4.66 -10.02
N HIS A 86 -9.99 3.33 -10.01
CA HIS A 86 -10.79 2.53 -10.92
C HIS A 86 -12.26 2.63 -10.49
N PRO A 87 -13.23 2.79 -11.42
CA PRO A 87 -14.63 2.97 -11.07
C PRO A 87 -15.26 1.76 -10.38
N GLN A 88 -14.80 0.55 -10.71
CA GLN A 88 -15.41 -0.70 -10.25
C GLN A 88 -14.45 -1.64 -9.50
N LEU A 89 -13.14 -1.47 -9.68
CA LEU A 89 -12.13 -2.40 -9.17
C LEU A 89 -11.39 -1.74 -8.02
N ASP A 90 -10.84 -2.54 -7.12
CA ASP A 90 -10.15 -2.04 -5.93
C ASP A 90 -8.70 -1.66 -6.23
N VAL A 91 -8.52 -0.72 -7.15
CA VAL A 91 -7.22 -0.24 -7.63
C VAL A 91 -7.24 1.28 -7.73
N ALA A 92 -6.14 1.90 -7.31
CA ALA A 92 -5.91 3.33 -7.43
C ALA A 92 -4.49 3.61 -7.93
N VAL A 93 -4.36 4.72 -8.65
CA VAL A 93 -3.09 5.31 -9.07
C VAL A 93 -2.82 6.52 -8.20
N VAL A 94 -1.62 6.59 -7.66
CA VAL A 94 -1.13 7.72 -6.87
C VAL A 94 0.16 8.24 -7.48
N ALA A 95 0.43 9.53 -7.31
CA ALA A 95 1.68 10.16 -7.71
C ALA A 95 2.47 10.54 -6.48
N VAL A 96 3.78 10.45 -6.56
CA VAL A 96 4.71 11.01 -5.59
C VAL A 96 4.78 12.52 -5.82
N ASP A 97 4.48 13.32 -4.78
CA ASP A 97 4.66 14.77 -4.82
C ASP A 97 6.11 15.09 -4.45
N ASP A 98 6.96 15.37 -5.46
CA ASP A 98 8.37 15.75 -5.28
C ASP A 98 8.57 17.11 -4.58
N LYS A 99 7.49 17.86 -4.35
CA LYS A 99 7.52 19.10 -3.55
C LYS A 99 7.53 18.76 -2.07
N GLY A 100 8.62 18.16 -1.62
CA GLY A 100 8.96 18.03 -0.21
C GLY A 100 9.31 19.38 0.40
N ASP A 101 8.31 20.25 0.56
CA ASP A 101 8.38 21.43 1.42
C ASP A 101 7.37 21.25 2.55
N VAL A 102 7.46 20.10 3.23
CA VAL A 102 6.86 19.94 4.55
C VAL A 102 7.74 20.79 5.47
N LYS A 103 7.29 22.01 5.77
CA LYS A 103 7.85 22.87 6.82
C LYS A 103 7.94 22.08 8.14
N THR A 104 9.07 21.42 8.36
CA THR A 104 9.52 21.02 9.68
C THR A 104 9.76 22.32 10.47
N PRO A 105 9.34 22.42 11.74
CA PRO A 105 9.78 23.53 12.57
C PRO A 105 11.32 23.45 12.67
N SER A 106 11.98 24.50 12.19
CA SER A 106 13.42 24.69 12.21
C SER A 106 13.98 24.42 13.61
N VAL A 107 14.69 23.30 13.76
CA VAL A 107 15.77 23.20 14.74
C VAL A 107 17.06 23.25 13.94
N THR A 108 17.74 24.38 14.08
CA THR A 108 18.97 24.75 13.42
C THR A 108 20.09 23.81 13.83
N THR A 109 20.61 23.02 12.90
CA THR A 109 22.02 22.59 12.94
C THR A 109 22.50 22.41 11.51
N ALA A 110 23.34 23.35 11.08
CA ALA A 110 24.07 23.29 9.83
C ALA A 110 25.07 22.13 9.88
N ALA A 111 24.94 21.18 8.95
CA ALA A 111 26.03 20.30 8.56
C ALA A 111 25.92 20.03 7.06
N THR A 112 26.73 20.75 6.30
CA THR A 112 27.03 20.50 4.89
C THR A 112 27.68 19.11 4.76
N ALA A 113 27.02 18.16 4.11
CA ALA A 113 27.67 16.95 3.62
C ALA A 113 26.87 16.34 2.46
N THR A 114 27.34 16.64 1.25
CA THR A 114 27.48 15.74 0.11
C THR A 114 26.30 14.81 -0.19
N MET A 115 25.53 15.15 -1.22
CA MET A 115 24.63 14.23 -1.92
C MET A 115 25.42 13.08 -2.54
N ALA A 116 25.72 12.07 -1.75
CA ALA A 116 25.88 10.73 -2.26
C ALA A 116 24.47 10.18 -2.49
N SER A 117 24.14 9.95 -3.75
CA SER A 117 23.01 9.13 -4.18
C SER A 117 23.22 7.71 -3.66
N SER A 118 22.92 7.50 -2.38
CA SER A 118 22.80 6.16 -1.83
C SER A 118 21.65 5.47 -2.57
N PRO A 119 21.89 4.30 -3.20
CA PRO A 119 20.82 3.56 -3.83
C PRO A 119 19.88 3.09 -2.71
N SER A 120 18.78 3.81 -2.53
CA SER A 120 17.74 3.40 -1.59
C SER A 120 17.25 2.03 -2.07
N ARG A 121 17.52 0.99 -1.28
CA ARG A 121 16.95 -0.34 -1.49
C ARG A 121 15.46 -0.29 -1.11
N ALA A 122 14.70 0.46 -1.89
CA ALA A 122 13.25 0.37 -1.91
C ALA A 122 12.87 -1.10 -2.15
N VAL A 123 11.75 -1.54 -1.57
CA VAL A 123 11.16 -2.88 -1.84
C VAL A 123 11.00 -3.12 -3.35
N PHE A 124 10.90 -2.05 -4.13
CA PHE A 124 10.94 -2.04 -5.58
C PHE A 124 12.12 -1.16 -6.03
N SER A 125 13.24 -1.79 -6.41
CA SER A 125 14.42 -1.10 -6.96
C SER A 125 14.22 -0.62 -8.40
N SER A 126 13.13 -1.06 -9.03
CA SER A 126 12.72 -0.69 -10.38
C SER A 126 11.19 -0.75 -10.48
N PRO A 127 10.57 0.06 -11.37
CA PRO A 127 9.16 -0.10 -11.69
C PRO A 127 8.88 -1.52 -12.21
N LEU A 128 7.73 -2.09 -11.83
CA LEU A 128 7.38 -3.45 -12.21
C LEU A 128 6.65 -3.50 -13.57
N PRO A 129 7.08 -4.37 -14.52
CA PRO A 129 6.30 -4.64 -15.73
C PRO A 129 4.95 -5.25 -15.37
N LEU A 130 3.89 -4.81 -16.05
CA LEU A 130 2.54 -5.33 -15.82
C LEU A 130 2.24 -6.52 -16.73
N CYS A 131 1.67 -7.57 -16.17
CA CYS A 131 1.14 -8.69 -16.93
C CYS A 131 -0.23 -8.29 -17.51
N THR A 132 -0.32 -8.19 -18.83
CA THR A 132 -1.56 -7.85 -19.55
C THR A 132 -2.44 -9.07 -19.83
N THR A 133 -1.97 -10.27 -19.45
CA THR A 133 -2.73 -11.52 -19.52
C THR A 133 -3.08 -12.00 -18.13
N ARG A 134 -4.18 -12.73 -17.99
CA ARG A 134 -4.55 -13.28 -16.68
C ARG A 134 -3.55 -14.34 -16.25
N TYR A 135 -3.22 -14.30 -14.96
CA TYR A 135 -2.28 -15.26 -14.40
C TYR A 135 -3.02 -16.59 -14.14
N PRO A 136 -2.56 -17.72 -14.70
CA PRO A 136 -3.36 -18.93 -14.77
C PRO A 136 -3.54 -19.58 -13.40
N ALA A 137 -4.67 -20.27 -13.23
CA ALA A 137 -4.91 -21.12 -12.07
C ALA A 137 -3.82 -22.21 -11.94
N ALA A 138 -3.58 -22.63 -10.71
CA ALA A 138 -2.49 -23.52 -10.29
C ALA A 138 -1.06 -22.97 -10.48
N ALA A 139 -0.89 -21.73 -10.98
CA ALA A 139 0.42 -21.08 -10.98
C ALA A 139 0.84 -20.65 -9.57
N ASP A 140 2.15 -20.58 -9.35
CA ASP A 140 2.72 -20.02 -8.12
C ASP A 140 3.00 -18.53 -8.28
N GLY A 141 2.85 -17.77 -7.20
CA GLY A 141 3.12 -16.34 -7.18
C GLY A 141 3.71 -15.87 -5.86
N LEU A 142 4.15 -14.61 -5.86
CA LEU A 142 4.70 -13.96 -4.68
C LEU A 142 4.00 -12.62 -4.46
N LEU A 143 3.29 -12.50 -3.35
CA LEU A 143 2.80 -11.22 -2.86
C LEU A 143 3.92 -10.51 -2.10
N LEU A 144 4.16 -9.25 -2.44
CA LEU A 144 5.08 -8.39 -1.71
C LEU A 144 4.33 -7.22 -1.07
N GLY A 145 4.77 -6.81 0.12
CA GLY A 145 4.24 -5.60 0.73
C GLY A 145 4.92 -5.27 2.05
N TYR A 146 4.25 -4.41 2.81
CA TYR A 146 4.60 -4.10 4.18
C TYR A 146 3.53 -4.60 5.12
N ARG A 147 3.89 -4.91 6.36
CA ARG A 147 2.95 -5.21 7.45
C ARG A 147 3.34 -4.45 8.69
N GLY A 148 2.40 -4.31 9.63
CA GLY A 148 2.73 -3.82 10.95
C GLY A 148 3.63 -4.83 11.67
N MET A 149 4.59 -4.34 12.45
CA MET A 149 5.38 -5.21 13.32
C MET A 149 4.47 -5.90 14.33
N GLU A 150 4.77 -7.16 14.62
CA GLU A 150 4.08 -7.95 15.64
C GLU A 150 2.56 -7.85 15.46
N ARG A 151 1.83 -7.53 16.53
CA ARG A 151 0.37 -7.46 16.56
C ARG A 151 -0.19 -6.47 15.56
N LEU A 152 0.50 -5.36 15.23
CA LEU A 152 0.02 -4.36 14.27
C LEU A 152 -0.24 -4.96 12.87
N GLY A 153 0.51 -5.99 12.47
CA GLY A 153 0.31 -6.69 11.20
C GLY A 153 -0.81 -7.73 11.23
N GLU A 154 -1.33 -8.07 12.41
CA GLU A 154 -2.40 -9.05 12.63
C GLU A 154 -3.76 -8.36 12.86
N LEU A 155 -3.79 -7.02 12.89
CA LEU A 155 -5.01 -6.26 13.11
C LEU A 155 -5.76 -6.03 11.83
N ASP A 156 -6.92 -6.68 11.72
CA ASP A 156 -7.93 -6.21 10.80
C ASP A 156 -8.61 -4.97 11.40
N THR A 157 -8.20 -3.79 10.97
CA THR A 157 -8.79 -2.54 11.44
C THR A 157 -10.26 -2.36 11.01
N LEU A 158 -10.78 -3.27 10.18
CA LEU A 158 -12.19 -3.37 9.80
C LEU A 158 -12.97 -4.43 10.60
N ASP A 159 -12.32 -5.35 11.34
CA ASP A 159 -12.99 -6.42 12.11
C ASP A 159 -13.76 -5.87 13.34
N PRO A 160 -15.10 -6.12 13.43
CA PRO A 160 -15.94 -5.79 14.58
C PRO A 160 -15.45 -6.23 15.93
N SER A 161 -14.85 -7.41 15.96
CA SER A 161 -14.63 -8.16 17.18
C SER A 161 -13.20 -8.00 17.69
N LEU A 162 -12.29 -7.39 16.93
CA LEU A 162 -10.86 -7.35 17.25
C LEU A 162 -10.58 -6.88 18.68
N LEU A 163 -11.03 -5.69 19.07
CA LEU A 163 -10.78 -5.15 20.42
C LEU A 163 -11.55 -5.90 21.51
N GLN A 164 -12.66 -6.56 21.17
CA GLN A 164 -13.49 -7.33 22.12
C GLN A 164 -12.91 -8.71 22.41
N ARG A 165 -12.14 -9.27 21.46
CA ARG A 165 -11.44 -10.56 21.61
C ARG A 165 -10.17 -10.47 22.45
N LEU A 166 -9.66 -9.26 22.69
CA LEU A 166 -8.45 -9.03 23.46
C LEU A 166 -8.76 -8.86 24.94
N SER A 167 -7.86 -9.33 25.81
CA SER A 167 -7.93 -9.02 27.23
C SER A 167 -7.77 -7.50 27.46
N PRO A 168 -8.25 -6.95 28.60
CA PRO A 168 -8.14 -5.51 28.86
C PRO A 168 -6.71 -4.97 28.73
N GLY A 169 -5.70 -5.67 29.27
CA GLY A 169 -4.31 -5.23 29.16
C GLY A 169 -3.76 -5.28 27.73
N GLU A 170 -4.08 -6.33 26.97
CA GLU A 170 -3.67 -6.45 25.57
C GLU A 170 -4.34 -5.42 24.67
N ARG A 171 -5.59 -5.07 24.97
CA ARG A 171 -6.34 -4.02 24.28
C ARG A 171 -5.71 -2.67 24.54
N ASP A 172 -5.41 -2.34 25.80
CA ASP A 172 -4.87 -1.04 26.16
C ASP A 172 -3.46 -0.85 25.60
N ALA A 173 -2.61 -1.89 25.66
CA ALA A 173 -1.29 -1.89 25.00
C ALA A 173 -1.41 -1.68 23.48
N LEU A 174 -2.34 -2.39 22.84
CA LEU A 174 -2.59 -2.23 21.42
C LEU A 174 -3.05 -0.80 21.06
N LEU A 175 -3.96 -0.25 21.87
CA LEU A 175 -4.45 1.10 21.66
C LEU A 175 -3.33 2.13 21.81
N VAL A 176 -2.36 1.91 22.70
CA VAL A 176 -1.12 2.71 22.79
C VAL A 176 -0.28 2.55 21.53
N ASP A 177 -0.09 1.34 21.01
CA ASP A 177 0.68 1.12 19.78
C ASP A 177 0.08 1.81 18.56
N LEU A 178 -1.26 1.82 18.45
CA LEU A 178 -1.98 2.52 17.39
C LEU A 178 -1.81 4.04 17.45
N GLN A 179 -1.36 4.61 18.57
CA GLN A 179 -1.07 6.05 18.66
C GLN A 179 0.16 6.43 17.83
N ASP A 180 1.14 5.55 17.70
CA ASP A 180 2.37 5.82 16.94
C ASP A 180 2.83 4.57 16.18
N ILE A 181 2.40 4.47 14.93
CA ILE A 181 2.78 3.37 14.05
C ILE A 181 3.90 3.75 13.08
N GLU A 182 4.30 5.02 13.02
CA GLU A 182 5.36 5.45 12.11
C GLU A 182 6.66 4.73 12.47
N GLY A 183 7.34 4.10 11.51
CA GLY A 183 8.53 3.29 11.85
C GLY A 183 8.21 1.83 12.24
N LYS A 184 6.95 1.51 12.55
CA LYS A 184 6.54 0.16 12.98
C LYS A 184 6.05 -0.70 11.81
N GLN A 185 6.66 -0.54 10.63
CA GLN A 185 6.38 -1.34 9.45
C GLN A 185 7.60 -2.16 9.05
N ILE A 186 7.36 -3.42 8.68
CA ILE A 186 8.38 -4.33 8.16
C ILE A 186 7.94 -4.88 6.81
N ARG A 187 8.91 -5.13 5.93
CA ARG A 187 8.67 -5.86 4.69
C ARG A 187 8.07 -7.24 4.99
N ALA A 188 7.03 -7.60 4.24
CA ALA A 188 6.43 -8.93 4.24
C ALA A 188 6.37 -9.50 2.82
N SER A 189 6.37 -10.82 2.75
CA SER A 189 6.15 -11.56 1.52
C SER A 189 5.33 -12.79 1.81
N THR A 190 4.39 -13.10 0.92
CA THR A 190 3.52 -14.28 1.02
C THR A 190 3.64 -15.07 -0.28
N THR A 191 4.04 -16.33 -0.20
CA THR A 191 3.99 -17.24 -1.35
C THR A 191 2.57 -17.72 -1.51
N VAL A 192 2.08 -17.74 -2.76
CA VAL A 192 0.69 -18.10 -3.06
C VAL A 192 0.60 -19.06 -4.22
N SER A 193 -0.49 -19.83 -4.26
CA SER A 193 -0.95 -20.54 -5.44
C SER A 193 -2.24 -19.90 -5.94
N ILE A 194 -2.33 -19.66 -7.24
CA ILE A 194 -3.52 -19.09 -7.88
C ILE A 194 -4.61 -20.16 -7.93
N LEU A 195 -5.77 -19.83 -7.38
CA LEU A 195 -6.93 -20.72 -7.40
C LEU A 195 -7.85 -20.41 -8.59
N ASP A 196 -8.02 -19.13 -8.90
CA ASP A 196 -8.83 -18.64 -10.01
C ASP A 196 -8.14 -17.44 -10.65
N GLU A 197 -8.06 -17.45 -11.99
CA GLU A 197 -7.48 -16.38 -12.80
C GLU A 197 -8.18 -15.03 -12.62
N ARG A 198 -9.41 -15.04 -12.10
CA ARG A 198 -10.24 -13.85 -11.80
C ARG A 198 -9.82 -13.10 -10.55
N GLY A 199 -8.73 -13.50 -9.90
CA GLY A 199 -8.21 -12.75 -8.75
C GLY A 199 -8.27 -13.48 -7.42
N MET A 200 -8.29 -14.83 -7.41
CA MET A 200 -8.31 -15.61 -6.17
C MET A 200 -7.03 -16.42 -6.03
N CYS A 201 -6.39 -16.34 -4.87
CA CYS A 201 -5.24 -17.14 -4.54
C CYS A 201 -5.26 -17.60 -3.08
N LYS A 202 -4.35 -18.51 -2.73
CA LYS A 202 -4.19 -19.01 -1.37
C LYS A 202 -2.72 -19.05 -1.01
N GLY A 203 -2.41 -18.67 0.23
CA GLY A 203 -1.06 -18.79 0.76
C GLY A 203 -0.56 -20.24 0.77
N THR A 204 0.72 -20.43 0.44
CA THR A 204 1.40 -21.72 0.40
C THR A 204 2.69 -21.71 1.23
N GLY A 205 3.04 -22.87 1.81
CA GLY A 205 4.30 -23.07 2.56
C GLY A 205 4.41 -22.26 3.85
N ASP A 206 5.63 -22.08 4.33
CA ASP A 206 5.95 -21.37 5.59
C ASP A 206 5.63 -19.87 5.54
N ARG A 207 5.37 -19.34 4.34
CA ARG A 207 4.98 -17.94 4.09
C ARG A 207 3.55 -17.84 3.56
N ALA A 208 2.66 -18.73 3.99
CA ALA A 208 1.24 -18.72 3.58
C ALA A 208 0.43 -17.56 4.17
N THR A 209 0.92 -16.92 5.23
CA THR A 209 0.15 -15.87 5.91
C THR A 209 0.26 -14.55 5.16
N CYS A 210 -0.89 -13.95 4.84
CA CYS A 210 -1.00 -12.56 4.44
C CYS A 210 -1.34 -11.72 5.66
N PHE A 211 -0.77 -10.52 5.74
CA PHE A 211 -0.91 -9.65 6.90
C PHE A 211 -1.66 -8.36 6.53
N HIS A 212 -2.28 -7.76 7.53
CA HIS A 212 -2.82 -6.42 7.41
C HIS A 212 -1.68 -5.43 7.19
N GLY A 213 -1.87 -4.54 6.21
CA GLY A 213 -0.79 -3.70 5.68
C GLY A 213 -0.34 -4.10 4.27
N MET A 214 -0.56 -5.34 3.86
CA MET A 214 -0.08 -5.80 2.55
C MET A 214 -0.98 -5.36 1.40
N SER A 215 -2.24 -4.99 1.67
CA SER A 215 -3.18 -4.48 0.66
C SER A 215 -2.57 -3.36 -0.18
N GLY A 216 -2.71 -3.49 -1.50
CA GLY A 216 -2.07 -2.65 -2.50
C GLY A 216 -0.72 -3.18 -2.98
N GLY A 217 -0.21 -4.24 -2.38
CA GLY A 217 1.02 -4.91 -2.80
C GLY A 217 0.87 -5.65 -4.13
N PRO A 218 1.94 -5.78 -4.92
CA PRO A 218 1.89 -6.51 -6.17
C PRO A 218 1.88 -8.02 -5.93
N LEU A 219 1.10 -8.73 -6.73
CA LEU A 219 1.27 -10.16 -6.99
C LEU A 219 2.28 -10.31 -8.13
N LEU A 220 3.45 -10.88 -7.82
CA LEU A 220 4.48 -11.18 -8.81
C LEU A 220 4.32 -12.59 -9.35
N THR A 221 4.44 -12.70 -10.66
CA THR A 221 4.65 -13.97 -11.38
C THR A 221 6.06 -14.51 -11.13
N THR A 222 6.30 -15.76 -11.51
CA THR A 222 7.64 -16.36 -11.46
C THR A 222 8.67 -15.66 -12.35
N SER A 223 8.23 -14.92 -13.37
CA SER A 223 9.09 -14.10 -14.23
C SER A 223 9.33 -12.68 -13.69
N GLY A 224 8.77 -12.33 -12.54
CA GLY A 224 8.93 -11.00 -11.92
C GLY A 224 7.99 -9.92 -12.46
N THR A 225 7.06 -10.26 -13.36
CA THR A 225 6.00 -9.33 -13.80
C THR A 225 4.87 -9.26 -12.77
N CYS A 226 4.22 -8.10 -12.66
CA CYS A 226 3.08 -7.89 -11.78
C CYS A 226 1.80 -8.43 -12.43
N ALA A 227 1.23 -9.49 -11.85
CA ALA A 227 -0.04 -10.09 -12.26
C ALA A 227 -1.27 -9.38 -11.70
N GLY A 228 -1.12 -8.59 -10.64
CA GLY A 228 -2.24 -7.90 -10.02
C GLY A 228 -1.92 -7.17 -8.73
N VAL A 229 -2.92 -6.52 -8.16
CA VAL A 229 -2.83 -5.73 -6.93
C VAL A 229 -3.63 -6.43 -5.83
N LEU A 230 -2.98 -6.81 -4.74
CA LEU A 230 -3.62 -7.44 -3.57
C LEU A 230 -4.67 -6.51 -2.97
N TYR A 231 -5.89 -7.01 -2.73
CA TYR A 231 -6.91 -6.27 -1.97
C TYR A 231 -7.23 -6.87 -0.59
N GLY A 232 -6.63 -8.02 -0.24
CA GLY A 232 -6.78 -8.63 1.08
C GLY A 232 -7.50 -9.97 1.00
N HIS A 233 -8.49 -10.20 1.86
CA HIS A 233 -9.28 -11.45 1.85
C HIS A 233 -10.29 -11.46 0.70
N HIS A 234 -10.44 -12.61 0.04
CA HIS A 234 -11.43 -12.75 -1.03
C HIS A 234 -12.85 -12.77 -0.41
N PRO A 235 -13.78 -11.92 -0.87
CA PRO A 235 -15.11 -11.78 -0.24
C PRO A 235 -15.94 -13.07 -0.31
N ASP A 236 -15.82 -13.81 -1.41
CA ASP A 236 -16.63 -15.00 -1.66
C ASP A 236 -15.98 -16.31 -1.16
N ALA A 237 -14.75 -16.25 -0.65
CA ALA A 237 -13.97 -17.44 -0.33
C ALA A 237 -13.18 -17.25 0.98
N PRO A 238 -13.78 -17.57 2.14
CA PRO A 238 -13.10 -17.49 3.43
C PRO A 238 -11.77 -18.24 3.44
N GLY A 239 -10.72 -17.61 3.97
CA GLY A 239 -9.37 -18.16 4.00
C GLY A 239 -8.59 -18.05 2.69
N CYS A 240 -9.21 -17.52 1.63
CA CYS A 240 -8.51 -17.16 0.40
C CYS A 240 -8.15 -15.67 0.40
N LEU A 241 -7.14 -15.36 -0.41
CA LEU A 241 -6.69 -14.00 -0.68
C LEU A 241 -7.23 -13.57 -2.04
N GLY A 242 -7.51 -12.28 -2.14
CA GLY A 242 -8.05 -11.65 -3.33
C GLY A 242 -7.10 -10.60 -3.89
N TYR A 243 -6.91 -10.61 -5.20
CA TYR A 243 -6.16 -9.60 -5.93
C TYR A 243 -6.94 -9.13 -7.15
N THR A 244 -6.77 -7.88 -7.56
CA THR A 244 -7.31 -7.38 -8.83
C THR A 244 -6.30 -7.72 -9.94
N PRO A 245 -6.64 -8.54 -10.95
CA PRO A 245 -5.73 -8.88 -12.04
C PRO A 245 -5.36 -7.64 -12.89
N CYS A 246 -4.08 -7.49 -13.24
CA CYS A 246 -3.61 -6.39 -14.10
C CYS A 246 -4.32 -6.37 -15.46
N ALA A 247 -4.59 -7.55 -16.03
CA ALA A 247 -5.32 -7.70 -17.28
C ALA A 247 -6.70 -7.01 -17.27
N ASP A 248 -7.36 -6.92 -16.10
CA ASP A 248 -8.71 -6.35 -16.00
C ASP A 248 -8.71 -4.82 -15.88
N PHE A 249 -7.56 -4.17 -15.62
CA PHE A 249 -7.46 -2.71 -15.51
C PHE A 249 -6.36 -2.07 -16.37
N ALA A 250 -5.63 -2.84 -17.18
CA ALA A 250 -4.50 -2.37 -17.97
C ALA A 250 -4.89 -1.22 -18.94
N GLU A 251 -6.03 -1.33 -19.61
CA GLU A 251 -6.53 -0.30 -20.52
C GLU A 251 -6.86 1.01 -19.78
N TRP A 252 -7.58 0.90 -18.66
CA TRP A 252 -7.88 2.05 -17.81
C TRP A 252 -6.59 2.74 -17.34
N LEU A 253 -5.61 1.95 -16.91
CA LEU A 253 -4.33 2.46 -16.42
C LEU A 253 -3.54 3.18 -17.52
N ALA A 254 -3.49 2.62 -18.74
CA ALA A 254 -2.89 3.27 -19.90
C ALA A 254 -3.53 4.64 -20.16
N GLY A 255 -4.86 4.72 -20.09
CA GLY A 255 -5.59 5.98 -20.21
C GLY A 255 -5.28 6.98 -19.09
N VAL A 256 -5.09 6.51 -17.84
CA VAL A 256 -4.65 7.37 -16.72
C VAL A 256 -3.26 7.93 -16.98
N VAL A 257 -2.31 7.07 -17.36
CA VAL A 257 -0.92 7.46 -17.65
C VAL A 257 -0.87 8.50 -18.76
N GLN A 258 -1.59 8.27 -19.86
CA GLN A 258 -1.64 9.21 -20.99
C GLN A 258 -2.17 10.59 -20.56
N ARG A 259 -3.26 10.64 -19.78
CA ARG A 259 -3.81 11.90 -19.27
C ARG A 259 -2.84 12.64 -18.35
N VAL A 260 -2.08 11.92 -17.54
CA VAL A 260 -1.06 12.52 -16.66
C VAL A 260 0.09 13.08 -17.48
N SER A 261 0.59 12.35 -18.47
CA SER A 261 1.66 12.82 -19.36
C SER A 261 1.26 14.09 -20.12
N GLN A 262 0.07 14.12 -20.72
CA GLN A 262 -0.43 15.29 -21.46
C GLN A 262 -0.52 16.55 -20.58
N ARG A 263 -1.03 16.41 -19.35
CA ARG A 263 -1.12 17.55 -18.41
C ARG A 263 0.23 18.13 -18.02
N ASN A 264 1.31 17.34 -18.07
CA ASN A 264 2.65 17.83 -17.74
C ASN A 264 3.34 18.47 -18.95
N GLU A 265 2.95 18.14 -20.17
CA GLU A 265 3.46 18.79 -21.38
C GLU A 265 2.83 20.18 -21.59
N GLU A 266 1.61 20.38 -21.08
CA GLU A 266 0.87 21.66 -21.17
C GLU A 266 1.18 22.66 -20.03
N ALA A 267 1.87 22.22 -18.97
CA ALA A 267 2.14 22.99 -17.75
C ALA A 267 3.57 23.55 -17.70
#